data_AF-A0A9W5V2M5-F1
#
_entry.id   AF-A0A9W5V2M5-F1
#
_cell.length_a   1.000
_cell.length_b   1.000
_cell.length_c   1.000
_cell.angle_alpha   90.00
_cell.angle_beta   90.00
_cell.angle_gamma   90.00
#
_symmetry.space_group_name_H-M   'P 1'
#
loop_
_entity.id
_entity.type
_entity.pdbx_description
1 polymer ?
#
loop_
_entity_poly.entity_id
_entity_poly.type
_entity_poly.pdbx_seq_one_letter_code
_entity_poly.pdbx_strand_id
1 'polypeptide(L)'
;MSNRLFTMIKSFVIPILAIVILLVVAGYALSGCQGGQTKSIQDRYPLESVAKEGKQESYVYRAANRSVPEVAKELINEREPKQASKEDENQMFLVYSDKIYNLQKDKEKPSDTLIEISNKEFVRQNYQPSFLQGYIMGSILNDIFGSKRSSSGDYRGYNDRQNHQPVIPERPPTKEEKKTPPPITKEGKGSIIKRGDNVDSKPSVGDKGSITEKGSNTTPPPSTGSKGKITKTPGGSSGSDVKPKSSIKTPPRNTSPPKTRVGGSGKITKRR
;
A
#
# COMPACT_ATOMS: atom_id res chain seq x y z
N MET A 1 -18.58 65.40 -33.02
CA MET A 1 -18.88 64.93 -31.64
C MET A 1 -18.55 63.44 -31.42
N SER A 2 -17.54 62.85 -32.10
CA SER A 2 -17.31 61.39 -32.09
C SER A 2 -16.01 60.93 -31.39
N ASN A 3 -15.07 61.83 -31.06
CA ASN A 3 -13.75 61.41 -30.55
C ASN A 3 -13.67 61.24 -29.03
N ARG A 4 -14.74 61.53 -28.28
CA ARG A 4 -14.75 61.37 -26.80
C ARG A 4 -15.33 60.03 -26.31
N LEU A 5 -16.02 59.30 -27.18
CA LEU A 5 -16.61 58.00 -26.84
C LEU A 5 -15.56 56.86 -26.92
N PHE A 6 -14.63 56.93 -27.87
CA PHE A 6 -13.56 55.95 -28.04
C PHE A 6 -12.49 55.99 -26.94
N THR A 7 -12.27 57.14 -26.31
CA THR A 7 -11.33 57.29 -25.18
C THR A 7 -11.87 56.69 -23.89
N MET A 8 -13.19 56.75 -23.65
CA MET A 8 -13.79 56.12 -22.46
C MET A 8 -13.82 54.59 -22.55
N ILE A 9 -14.01 54.01 -23.73
CA ILE A 9 -13.99 52.55 -23.91
C ILE A 9 -12.57 51.99 -23.68
N LYS A 10 -11.52 52.66 -24.19
CA LYS A 10 -10.12 52.27 -23.92
C LYS A 10 -9.75 52.37 -22.43
N SER A 11 -10.32 53.32 -21.69
CA SER A 11 -10.00 53.53 -20.27
C SER A 11 -10.56 52.43 -19.34
N PHE A 12 -11.63 51.74 -19.74
CA PHE A 12 -12.21 50.65 -18.93
C PHE A 12 -11.82 49.25 -19.42
N VAL A 13 -11.49 49.08 -20.71
CA VAL A 13 -11.10 47.77 -21.25
C VAL A 13 -9.71 47.33 -20.78
N ILE A 14 -8.77 48.26 -20.63
CA ILE A 14 -7.40 47.97 -20.15
C ILE A 14 -7.37 47.44 -18.70
N PRO A 15 -8.05 48.06 -17.70
CA PRO A 15 -8.06 47.53 -16.34
C PRO A 15 -8.83 46.21 -16.23
N ILE A 16 -9.90 46.01 -17.02
CA ILE A 16 -10.66 44.75 -17.04
C ILE A 16 -9.80 43.61 -17.62
N LEU A 17 -9.07 43.86 -18.71
CA LEU A 17 -8.15 42.88 -19.30
C LEU A 17 -7.02 42.51 -18.33
N ALA A 18 -6.46 43.51 -17.62
CA ALA A 18 -5.42 43.26 -16.61
C ALA A 18 -5.92 42.41 -15.44
N ILE A 19 -7.17 42.63 -14.98
CA ILE A 19 -7.79 41.82 -13.93
C ILE A 19 -8.05 40.38 -14.41
N VAL A 20 -8.51 40.22 -15.66
CA VAL A 20 -8.73 38.88 -16.24
C VAL A 20 -7.41 38.13 -16.40
N ILE A 21 -6.33 38.79 -16.84
CA ILE A 21 -4.99 38.17 -16.92
C ILE A 21 -4.48 37.81 -15.52
N LEU A 22 -4.67 38.67 -14.52
CA LEU A 22 -4.27 38.39 -13.13
C LEU A 22 -5.03 37.18 -12.55
N LEU A 23 -6.34 37.08 -12.82
CA LEU A 23 -7.17 35.95 -12.38
C LEU A 23 -6.82 34.65 -13.10
N VAL A 24 -6.44 34.71 -14.37
CA VAL A 24 -5.97 33.56 -15.13
C VAL A 24 -4.61 33.08 -14.60
N VAL A 25 -3.66 33.99 -14.33
CA VAL A 25 -2.37 33.66 -13.71
C VAL A 25 -2.53 33.09 -12.29
N ALA A 26 -3.44 33.66 -11.49
CA ALA A 26 -3.77 33.13 -10.16
C ALA A 26 -4.47 31.76 -10.25
N GLY A 27 -5.33 31.54 -11.26
CA GLY A 27 -5.98 30.26 -11.53
C GLY A 27 -4.98 29.15 -11.89
N TYR A 28 -3.94 29.47 -12.65
CA TYR A 28 -2.82 28.54 -12.93
C TYR A 28 -1.93 28.27 -11.71
N ALA A 29 -1.79 29.22 -10.79
CA ALA A 29 -1.07 29.00 -9.53
C ALA A 29 -1.84 28.09 -8.54
N LEU A 30 -3.17 28.03 -8.64
CA LEU A 30 -4.04 27.22 -7.76
C LEU A 30 -4.37 25.83 -8.33
N SER A 31 -4.10 25.56 -9.61
CA SER A 31 -4.34 24.24 -10.23
C SER A 31 -3.22 23.22 -9.99
N GLY A 32 -2.19 23.57 -9.21
CA GLY A 32 -1.17 22.63 -8.72
C GLY A 32 -1.62 21.72 -7.57
N CYS A 33 -2.83 21.91 -7.05
CA CYS A 33 -3.42 21.07 -5.99
C CYS A 33 -4.54 20.17 -6.55
N GLN A 34 -4.38 19.61 -7.74
CA GLN A 34 -5.25 18.52 -8.17
C GLN A 34 -4.80 17.24 -7.45
N GLY A 35 -5.44 16.95 -6.32
CA GLY A 35 -5.30 15.72 -5.57
C GLY A 35 -5.67 14.49 -6.41
N GLY A 36 -4.72 14.05 -7.25
CA GLY A 36 -4.63 12.65 -7.60
C GLY A 36 -4.25 11.90 -6.33
N GLN A 37 -5.01 10.86 -5.99
CA GLN A 37 -4.66 9.92 -4.94
C GLN A 37 -3.38 9.19 -5.37
N THR A 38 -2.22 9.85 -5.23
CA THR A 38 -0.94 9.22 -5.46
C THR A 38 -0.75 8.21 -4.34
N LYS A 39 -0.59 6.94 -4.73
CA LYS A 39 -0.29 5.88 -3.78
C LYS A 39 0.98 6.28 -3.05
N SER A 40 0.86 6.42 -1.73
CA SER A 40 1.97 6.80 -0.88
C SER A 40 3.09 5.76 -1.05
N ILE A 41 4.36 6.13 -0.80
CA ILE A 41 5.47 5.15 -0.84
C ILE A 41 5.15 3.88 -0.04
N GLN A 42 4.44 4.04 1.08
CA GLN A 42 3.99 2.96 1.97
C GLN A 42 3.13 1.92 1.24
N ASP A 43 2.37 2.33 0.22
CA ASP A 43 1.49 1.45 -0.56
C ASP A 43 2.22 0.71 -1.69
N ARG A 44 3.41 1.17 -2.09
CA ARG A 44 4.13 0.66 -3.26
C ARG A 44 5.28 -0.26 -2.92
N TYR A 45 5.96 0.04 -1.81
CA TYR A 45 7.18 -0.64 -1.42
C TYR A 45 7.01 -1.28 -0.04
N PRO A 46 7.40 -2.54 0.15
CA PRO A 46 7.40 -3.16 1.46
C PRO A 46 8.32 -2.41 2.42
N LEU A 47 7.84 -2.21 3.64
CA LEU A 47 8.60 -1.65 4.75
C LEU A 47 9.59 -2.71 5.28
N GLU A 48 10.88 -2.36 5.24
CA GLU A 48 12.01 -3.19 5.66
C GLU A 48 12.36 -2.93 7.13
N SER A 49 12.45 -1.66 7.53
CA SER A 49 12.95 -1.25 8.84
C SER A 49 12.40 0.10 9.28
N VAL A 50 12.36 0.29 10.60
CA VAL A 50 11.87 1.50 11.25
C VAL A 50 12.84 1.90 12.35
N ALA A 51 13.19 3.17 12.38
CA ALA A 51 13.84 3.82 13.50
C ALA A 51 12.94 4.98 13.97
N LYS A 52 12.33 4.83 15.14
CA LYS A 52 11.38 5.82 15.65
C LYS A 52 11.52 5.96 17.16
N GLU A 53 11.92 7.14 17.60
CA GLU A 53 12.04 7.50 19.01
C GLU A 53 11.83 9.00 19.21
N GLY A 54 10.88 9.37 20.07
CA GLY A 54 10.52 10.76 20.32
C GLY A 54 10.13 11.51 19.04
N LYS A 55 10.92 12.52 18.67
CA LYS A 55 10.73 13.33 17.44
C LYS A 55 11.51 12.81 16.23
N GLN A 56 12.34 11.78 16.39
CA GLN A 56 13.15 11.22 15.32
C GLN A 56 12.39 10.08 14.64
N GLU A 57 12.28 10.13 13.33
CA GLU A 57 11.59 9.11 12.53
C GLU A 57 12.37 8.83 11.23
N SER A 58 12.66 7.56 10.98
CA SER A 58 13.20 7.04 9.73
C SER A 58 12.52 5.73 9.36
N TYR A 59 12.12 5.60 8.10
CA TYR A 59 11.44 4.42 7.56
C TYR A 59 12.17 3.96 6.31
N VAL A 60 12.49 2.67 6.23
CA VAL A 60 13.25 2.11 5.12
C VAL A 60 12.36 1.17 4.33
N TYR A 61 12.16 1.47 3.06
CA TYR A 61 11.37 0.67 2.14
C TYR A 61 12.26 0.02 1.08
N ARG A 62 11.82 -1.10 0.51
CA ARG A 62 12.57 -1.83 -0.52
C ARG A 62 11.86 -1.77 -1.87
N ALA A 63 12.53 -1.24 -2.88
CA ALA A 63 12.13 -1.31 -4.28
C ALA A 63 12.89 -2.44 -4.97
N ALA A 64 12.23 -3.59 -5.14
CA ALA A 64 12.85 -4.78 -5.71
C ALA A 64 13.03 -4.66 -7.23
N ASN A 65 14.21 -5.02 -7.75
CA ASN A 65 14.57 -4.98 -9.18
C ASN A 65 14.40 -3.59 -9.82
N ARG A 66 14.80 -2.54 -9.12
CA ARG A 66 14.69 -1.14 -9.56
C ARG A 66 15.99 -0.42 -9.20
N SER A 67 16.57 0.31 -10.15
CA SER A 67 17.79 1.08 -9.88
C SER A 67 17.50 2.37 -9.11
N VAL A 68 18.54 2.94 -8.50
CA VAL A 68 18.43 4.19 -7.73
C VAL A 68 17.91 5.34 -8.61
N PRO A 69 18.45 5.60 -9.83
CA PRO A 69 17.94 6.65 -10.70
C PRO A 69 16.49 6.44 -11.15
N GLU A 70 16.09 5.19 -11.40
CA GLU A 70 14.74 4.86 -11.84
C GLU A 70 13.71 5.20 -10.75
N VAL A 71 13.99 4.77 -9.51
CA VAL A 71 13.15 5.09 -8.35
C VAL A 71 13.17 6.59 -8.07
N ALA A 72 14.33 7.25 -8.17
CA ALA A 72 14.43 8.70 -7.97
C ALA A 72 13.53 9.46 -8.96
N LYS A 73 13.59 9.10 -10.25
CA LYS A 73 12.78 9.72 -11.30
C LYS A 73 11.28 9.50 -11.05
N GLU A 74 10.88 8.30 -10.64
CA GLU A 74 9.49 8.01 -10.26
C GLU A 74 9.01 8.93 -9.14
N LEU A 75 9.81 9.11 -8.09
CA LEU A 75 9.47 9.94 -6.94
C LEU A 75 9.47 11.44 -7.23
N ILE A 76 10.39 11.91 -8.07
CA ILE A 76 10.43 13.31 -8.53
C ILE A 76 9.20 13.63 -9.39
N ASN A 77 8.82 12.72 -10.29
CA ASN A 77 7.65 12.90 -11.15
C ASN A 77 6.34 12.91 -10.37
N GLU A 78 6.28 12.21 -9.23
CA GLU A 78 5.12 12.23 -8.34
C GLU A 78 5.04 13.52 -7.53
N ARG A 79 6.18 13.94 -6.95
CA ARG A 79 6.28 15.14 -6.14
C ARG A 79 7.64 15.78 -6.34
N GLU A 80 7.62 17.02 -6.80
CA GLU A 80 8.83 17.80 -7.01
C GLU A 80 9.54 18.06 -5.65
N PRO A 81 10.82 17.64 -5.49
CA PRO A 81 11.59 17.96 -4.30
C PRO A 81 12.12 19.40 -4.38
N LYS A 82 12.44 19.99 -3.22
CA LYS A 82 13.16 21.28 -3.16
C LYS A 82 14.55 21.17 -3.78
N GLN A 83 15.15 19.98 -3.68
CA GLN A 83 16.42 19.66 -4.29
C GLN A 83 16.49 18.15 -4.54
N ALA A 84 17.02 17.77 -5.70
CA ALA A 84 17.56 16.44 -5.94
C ALA A 84 19.09 16.52 -6.02
N SER A 85 19.79 15.51 -5.52
CA SER A 85 21.22 15.35 -5.79
C SER A 85 21.47 15.07 -7.27
N LYS A 86 22.75 15.05 -7.67
CA LYS A 86 23.13 14.49 -8.97
C LYS A 86 22.67 13.04 -9.07
N GLU A 87 22.41 12.61 -10.30
CA GLU A 87 22.08 11.22 -10.62
C GLU A 87 23.31 10.34 -10.35
N ASP A 88 23.09 9.24 -9.62
CA ASP A 88 24.12 8.27 -9.25
C ASP A 88 23.46 6.89 -9.05
N GLU A 89 24.15 5.84 -9.49
CA GLU A 89 23.65 4.45 -9.43
C GLU A 89 23.69 3.84 -8.03
N ASN A 90 24.47 4.43 -7.12
CA ASN A 90 24.66 3.91 -5.77
C ASN A 90 23.84 4.68 -4.75
N GLN A 91 23.79 6.01 -4.86
CA GLN A 91 23.17 6.86 -3.84
C GLN A 91 22.65 8.20 -4.35
N MET A 92 21.39 8.50 -4.07
CA MET A 92 20.76 9.78 -4.39
C MET A 92 19.97 10.33 -3.20
N PHE A 93 19.92 11.66 -3.10
CA PHE A 93 19.13 12.37 -2.08
C PHE A 93 18.04 13.22 -2.73
N LEU A 94 16.81 13.07 -2.23
CA LEU A 94 15.68 13.94 -2.57
C LEU A 94 15.23 14.69 -1.32
N VAL A 95 15.33 16.02 -1.34
CA VAL A 95 15.02 16.86 -0.18
C VAL A 95 13.65 17.49 -0.37
N TYR A 96 12.72 17.17 0.52
CA TYR A 96 11.39 17.78 0.58
C TYR A 96 11.32 18.81 1.73
N SER A 97 10.16 19.46 1.88
CA SER A 97 9.95 20.46 2.94
C SER A 97 10.15 19.91 4.35
N ASP A 98 9.68 18.69 4.59
CA ASP A 98 9.56 18.04 5.91
C ASP A 98 10.38 16.75 6.04
N LYS A 99 10.75 16.15 4.91
CA LYS A 99 11.42 14.84 4.83
C LYS A 99 12.62 14.89 3.89
N ILE A 100 13.56 13.98 4.12
CA ILE A 100 14.69 13.72 3.24
C ILE A 100 14.62 12.25 2.86
N TYR A 101 14.68 11.97 1.56
CA TYR A 101 14.75 10.61 1.05
C TYR A 101 16.19 10.32 0.65
N ASN A 102 16.72 9.23 1.19
CA ASN A 102 18.04 8.70 0.84
C ASN A 102 17.83 7.38 0.11
N LEU A 103 18.02 7.40 -1.22
CA LEU A 103 17.88 6.24 -2.08
C LEU A 103 19.25 5.60 -2.23
N GLN A 104 19.35 4.32 -1.94
CA GLN A 104 20.63 3.61 -1.89
C GLN A 104 20.50 2.24 -2.54
N LYS A 105 21.48 1.83 -3.34
CA LYS A 105 21.55 0.47 -3.89
C LYS A 105 21.86 -0.54 -2.78
N ASP A 106 21.05 -1.58 -2.60
CA ASP A 106 21.30 -2.57 -1.53
C ASP A 106 22.63 -3.30 -1.75
N LYS A 107 23.50 -3.31 -0.74
CA LYS A 107 24.80 -4.02 -0.78
C LYS A 107 24.63 -5.54 -0.89
N GLU A 108 23.59 -6.11 -0.28
CA GLU A 108 23.33 -7.55 -0.31
C GLU A 108 22.58 -7.97 -1.57
N LYS A 109 21.79 -7.07 -2.15
CA LYS A 109 21.01 -7.29 -3.38
C LYS A 109 21.12 -6.10 -4.34
N PRO A 110 22.20 -5.99 -5.14
CA PRO A 110 22.46 -4.80 -5.97
C PRO A 110 21.41 -4.47 -7.03
N SER A 111 20.47 -5.38 -7.32
CA SER A 111 19.29 -5.14 -8.17
C SER A 111 18.20 -4.31 -7.48
N ASP A 112 18.23 -4.24 -6.15
CA ASP A 112 17.23 -3.59 -5.33
C ASP A 112 17.71 -2.22 -4.87
N THR A 113 16.76 -1.30 -4.70
CA THR A 113 16.98 0.00 -4.09
C THR A 113 16.29 0.08 -2.74
N LEU A 114 17.02 0.58 -1.75
CA LEU A 114 16.52 0.92 -0.42
C LEU A 114 16.16 2.41 -0.41
N ILE A 115 14.93 2.71 0.00
CA ILE A 115 14.40 4.06 0.09
C ILE A 115 14.25 4.38 1.58
N GLU A 116 15.19 5.14 2.12
CA GLU A 116 15.12 5.61 3.49
C GLU A 116 14.45 6.99 3.53
N ILE A 117 13.32 7.08 4.23
CA ILE A 117 12.57 8.32 4.43
C ILE A 117 12.75 8.78 5.87
N SER A 118 13.53 9.84 6.04
CA SER A 118 13.83 10.40 7.35
C SER A 118 13.20 11.78 7.50
N ASN A 119 12.76 12.11 8.71
CA ASN A 119 12.41 13.49 9.05
C ASN A 119 13.67 14.31 9.34
N LYS A 120 13.53 15.65 9.34
CA LYS A 120 14.65 16.56 9.59
C LYS A 120 15.36 16.33 10.92
N GLU A 121 14.61 15.97 11.97
CA GLU A 121 15.18 15.75 13.29
C GLU A 121 16.05 14.48 13.32
N PHE A 122 15.64 13.40 12.66
CA PHE A 122 16.48 12.22 12.48
C PHE A 122 17.75 12.58 11.70
N VAL A 123 17.63 13.28 10.57
CA VAL A 123 18.80 13.67 9.78
C VAL A 123 19.76 14.54 10.61
N ARG A 124 19.23 15.52 11.33
CA ARG A 124 20.03 16.44 12.15
C ARG A 124 20.81 15.72 13.25
N GLN A 125 20.25 14.67 13.85
CA GLN A 125 20.84 13.99 15.01
C GLN A 125 21.73 12.80 14.63
N ASN A 126 21.49 12.18 13.47
CA ASN A 126 22.15 10.93 13.08
C ASN A 126 23.12 11.11 11.93
N TYR A 127 22.81 11.93 10.92
CA TYR A 127 23.64 11.99 9.72
C TYR A 127 24.89 12.84 9.90
N GLN A 128 25.98 12.38 9.29
CA GLN A 128 27.22 13.16 9.22
C GLN A 128 27.07 14.36 8.24
N PRO A 129 27.27 15.61 8.68
CA PRO A 129 27.09 16.78 7.81
C PRO A 129 28.01 16.81 6.58
N SER A 130 29.27 16.42 6.74
CA SER A 130 30.26 16.38 5.64
C SER A 130 29.90 15.37 4.56
N PHE A 131 29.25 14.27 4.94
CA PHE A 131 28.74 13.28 4.01
C PHE A 131 27.60 13.87 3.16
N LEU A 132 26.63 14.51 3.80
CA LEU A 132 25.51 15.15 3.11
C LEU A 132 25.94 16.31 2.20
N GLN A 133 27.06 16.98 2.51
CA GLN A 133 27.63 18.04 1.68
C GLN A 133 28.05 17.58 0.27
N GLY A 134 28.29 16.28 0.08
CA GLY A 134 28.52 15.72 -1.26
C GLY A 134 27.27 15.71 -2.15
N TYR A 135 26.07 15.77 -1.56
CA TYR A 135 24.80 15.55 -2.26
C TYR A 135 23.84 16.74 -2.18
N ILE A 136 23.89 17.49 -1.07
CA ILE A 136 22.91 18.50 -0.70
C ILE A 136 23.57 19.89 -0.67
N MET A 137 22.84 20.92 -1.13
CA MET A 137 23.33 22.29 -1.17
C MET A 137 23.56 22.84 0.25
N GLY A 138 24.59 23.67 0.41
CA GLY A 138 24.95 24.24 1.71
C GLY A 138 23.82 25.03 2.40
N SER A 139 22.92 25.67 1.64
CA SER A 139 21.75 26.35 2.19
C SER A 139 20.80 25.40 2.91
N ILE A 140 20.48 24.26 2.29
CA ILE A 140 19.62 23.22 2.90
C ILE A 140 20.31 22.58 4.10
N LEU A 141 21.62 22.36 4.03
CA LEU A 141 22.37 21.85 5.18
C LEU A 141 22.33 22.83 6.36
N ASN A 142 22.43 24.14 6.10
CA ASN A 142 22.27 25.14 7.15
C ASN A 142 20.83 25.14 7.71
N ASP A 143 19.80 24.87 6.91
CA ASP A 143 18.42 24.72 7.41
C ASP A 143 18.25 23.49 8.32
N ILE A 144 19.00 22.42 8.08
CA ILE A 144 18.93 21.17 8.87
C ILE A 144 19.75 21.31 10.17
N PHE A 145 21.01 21.76 10.07
CA PHE A 145 21.97 21.74 11.18
C PHE A 145 22.15 23.11 11.86
N GLY A 146 21.68 24.20 11.26
CA GLY A 146 21.87 25.56 11.75
C GLY A 146 23.35 25.96 11.80
N SER A 147 23.66 26.90 12.69
CA SER A 147 25.04 27.30 13.02
C SER A 147 25.79 26.26 13.86
N LYS A 148 25.06 25.30 14.45
CA LYS A 148 25.61 24.21 15.27
C LYS A 148 25.90 23.01 14.39
N ARG A 149 26.95 23.11 13.56
CA ARG A 149 27.43 21.99 12.71
C ARG A 149 27.99 20.79 13.48
N SER A 150 28.01 20.85 14.81
CA SER A 150 28.29 19.70 15.67
C SER A 150 27.03 18.81 15.78
N SER A 151 26.65 18.16 14.69
CA SER A 151 25.82 16.96 14.81
C SER A 151 26.71 15.84 15.36
N SER A 152 26.22 15.10 16.35
CA SER A 152 26.92 14.00 17.01
C SER A 152 26.86 12.68 16.23
N GLY A 153 26.11 12.65 15.12
CA GLY A 153 25.94 11.45 14.34
C GLY A 153 26.98 11.30 13.22
N ASP A 154 27.38 10.06 12.96
CA ASP A 154 28.27 9.68 11.87
C ASP A 154 27.56 8.90 10.76
N TYR A 155 26.22 8.75 10.85
CA TYR A 155 25.40 7.96 9.94
C TYR A 155 25.51 8.44 8.49
N ARG A 156 25.59 7.49 7.55
CA ARG A 156 25.72 7.73 6.10
C ARG A 156 24.63 7.07 5.27
N GLY A 157 23.63 6.51 5.93
CA GLY A 157 22.54 5.77 5.31
C GLY A 157 22.53 4.30 5.67
N TYR A 158 21.36 3.70 5.46
CA TYR A 158 21.06 2.32 5.78
C TYR A 158 22.10 1.26 5.35
N ASN A 159 22.76 1.45 4.21
CA ASN A 159 23.76 0.50 3.72
C ASN A 159 25.01 0.39 4.59
N ASP A 160 25.31 1.41 5.40
CA ASP A 160 26.52 1.45 6.21
C ASP A 160 26.25 1.42 7.71
N ARG A 161 25.03 1.00 8.08
CA ARG A 161 24.56 0.89 9.47
C ARG A 161 25.38 -0.01 10.37
N GLN A 162 26.28 -0.84 9.84
CA GLN A 162 27.21 -1.63 10.67
C GLN A 162 28.37 -0.78 11.17
N ASN A 163 28.89 0.11 10.32
CA ASN A 163 30.07 0.94 10.62
C ASN A 163 29.68 2.32 11.17
N HIS A 164 28.57 2.87 10.68
CA HIS A 164 28.06 4.19 11.04
C HIS A 164 26.61 4.02 11.49
N GLN A 165 26.40 3.88 12.80
CA GLN A 165 25.10 3.57 13.37
C GLN A 165 24.31 4.85 13.66
N PRO A 166 22.99 4.87 13.41
CA PRO A 166 22.17 5.95 13.92
C PRO A 166 22.14 5.86 15.46
N VAL A 167 22.04 7.02 16.11
CA VAL A 167 21.89 7.16 17.56
C VAL A 167 20.70 6.36 18.07
N ILE A 168 19.62 6.32 17.30
CA ILE A 168 18.44 5.50 17.60
C ILE A 168 18.50 4.17 16.84
N PRO A 169 18.26 3.03 17.50
CA PRO A 169 18.40 1.73 16.85
C PRO A 169 17.30 1.48 15.81
N GLU A 170 17.70 0.92 14.68
CA GLU A 170 16.80 0.38 13.68
C GLU A 170 16.19 -0.94 14.18
N ARG A 171 14.90 -1.12 13.97
CA ARG A 171 14.18 -2.34 14.31
C ARG A 171 13.30 -2.84 13.16
N PRO A 172 12.94 -4.14 13.14
CA PRO A 172 11.93 -4.60 12.21
C PRO A 172 10.59 -3.90 12.47
N PRO A 173 9.80 -3.67 11.42
CA PRO A 173 8.50 -3.03 11.53
C PRO A 173 7.51 -3.88 12.34
N THR A 174 6.78 -3.22 13.24
CA THR A 174 5.73 -3.82 14.06
C THR A 174 4.51 -4.17 13.18
N LYS A 175 3.67 -5.11 13.63
CA LYS A 175 2.44 -5.49 12.90
C LYS A 175 1.53 -4.31 12.60
N GLU A 176 1.52 -3.26 13.43
CA GLU A 176 0.72 -2.05 13.24
C GLU A 176 1.34 -1.11 12.18
N GLU A 177 2.67 -1.00 12.14
CA GLU A 177 3.41 -0.23 11.13
C GLU A 177 3.33 -0.88 9.75
N LYS A 178 3.19 -2.21 9.71
CA LYS A 178 2.83 -2.93 8.48
C LYS A 178 1.35 -2.78 8.07
N LYS A 179 0.48 -2.21 8.92
CA LYS A 179 -0.98 -2.17 8.75
C LYS A 179 -1.53 -0.80 8.31
N THR A 180 -0.70 0.16 7.96
CA THR A 180 -1.15 1.41 7.32
C THR A 180 -0.92 1.35 5.80
N PRO A 181 -1.94 1.55 4.95
CA PRO A 181 -3.38 1.30 5.07
C PRO A 181 -3.75 -0.17 4.70
N PRO A 182 -5.02 -0.61 4.89
CA PRO A 182 -5.45 -1.95 4.47
C PRO A 182 -5.16 -2.18 2.98
N PRO A 183 -4.95 -3.45 2.54
CA PRO A 183 -5.00 -3.72 1.12
C PRO A 183 -6.32 -3.15 0.60
N ILE A 184 -6.28 -2.35 -0.47
CA ILE A 184 -7.44 -2.14 -1.32
C ILE A 184 -7.77 -3.54 -1.83
N THR A 185 -8.60 -4.27 -1.09
CA THR A 185 -9.45 -5.26 -1.72
C THR A 185 -10.16 -4.48 -2.80
N LYS A 186 -9.93 -4.81 -4.07
CA LYS A 186 -10.79 -4.30 -5.15
C LYS A 186 -12.22 -4.50 -4.65
N GLU A 187 -13.00 -3.42 -4.51
CA GLU A 187 -14.42 -3.58 -4.18
C GLU A 187 -14.99 -4.60 -5.17
N GLY A 188 -15.50 -5.72 -4.63
CA GLY A 188 -16.08 -6.80 -5.44
C GLY A 188 -15.17 -7.96 -5.88
N LYS A 189 -13.91 -8.08 -5.42
CA LYS A 189 -13.14 -9.35 -5.61
C LYS A 189 -12.76 -10.02 -4.30
N GLY A 190 -13.77 -10.59 -3.67
CA GLY A 190 -13.62 -11.52 -2.55
C GLY A 190 -14.99 -12.04 -2.11
N SER A 191 -15.34 -13.26 -2.53
CA SER A 191 -16.49 -13.95 -1.95
C SER A 191 -16.10 -14.43 -0.56
N ILE A 192 -16.71 -13.85 0.48
CA ILE A 192 -16.63 -14.40 1.84
C ILE A 192 -17.60 -15.59 1.89
N ILE A 193 -17.10 -16.79 1.59
CA ILE A 193 -17.88 -18.01 1.84
C ILE A 193 -17.78 -18.30 3.33
N LYS A 194 -18.87 -18.06 4.08
CA LYS A 194 -18.95 -18.54 5.46
C LYS A 194 -19.02 -20.06 5.44
N ARG A 195 -18.24 -20.72 6.31
CA ARG A 195 -18.27 -22.18 6.48
C ARG A 195 -19.63 -22.59 7.03
N GLY A 196 -20.56 -22.89 6.14
CA GLY A 196 -21.96 -23.19 6.43
C GLY A 196 -22.89 -22.95 5.24
N ASP A 197 -22.49 -22.08 4.30
CA ASP A 197 -23.26 -21.84 3.08
C ASP A 197 -22.86 -22.84 2.00
N ASN A 198 -23.70 -23.84 1.73
CA ASN A 198 -23.61 -24.59 0.47
C ASN A 198 -24.11 -23.68 -0.65
N VAL A 199 -23.19 -22.95 -1.28
CA VAL A 199 -23.46 -22.23 -2.52
C VAL A 199 -23.15 -23.17 -3.67
N ASP A 200 -24.20 -23.62 -4.37
CA ASP A 200 -24.08 -24.29 -5.65
C ASP A 200 -23.20 -23.45 -6.58
N SER A 201 -22.20 -24.11 -7.18
CA SER A 201 -21.33 -23.51 -8.18
C SER A 201 -22.13 -23.14 -9.42
N LYS A 202 -22.76 -21.96 -9.43
CA LYS A 202 -23.28 -21.36 -10.67
C LYS A 202 -22.15 -20.59 -11.35
N PRO A 203 -21.89 -20.85 -12.65
CA PRO A 203 -20.84 -20.18 -13.38
C PRO A 203 -21.12 -18.68 -13.44
N SER A 204 -20.04 -17.91 -13.29
CA SER A 204 -20.06 -16.46 -13.41
C SER A 204 -20.46 -16.07 -14.84
N VAL A 205 -21.28 -15.02 -14.92
CA VAL A 205 -21.69 -14.42 -16.19
C VAL A 205 -20.44 -13.82 -16.85
N GLY A 206 -20.03 -14.37 -17.99
CA GLY A 206 -18.90 -13.86 -18.80
C GLY A 206 -17.90 -14.91 -19.31
N ASP A 207 -17.97 -16.17 -18.86
CA ASP A 207 -16.86 -17.12 -19.07
C ASP A 207 -16.84 -17.89 -20.41
N LYS A 208 -17.73 -17.56 -21.37
CA LYS A 208 -17.74 -18.20 -22.70
C LYS A 208 -18.16 -17.27 -23.84
N GLY A 209 -17.50 -16.12 -23.98
CA GLY A 209 -17.27 -15.43 -25.27
C GLY A 209 -18.41 -15.33 -26.29
N SER A 210 -19.68 -15.16 -25.88
CA SER A 210 -20.80 -14.98 -26.80
C SER A 210 -21.81 -13.97 -26.23
N ILE A 211 -22.16 -12.97 -27.05
CA ILE A 211 -22.94 -11.77 -26.71
C ILE A 211 -24.42 -11.85 -27.13
N THR A 212 -24.92 -13.00 -27.59
CA THR A 212 -26.25 -13.09 -28.21
C THR A 212 -27.32 -13.88 -27.46
N GLU A 213 -27.04 -14.48 -26.29
CA GLU A 213 -28.10 -15.18 -25.54
C GLU A 213 -28.80 -14.25 -24.53
N LYS A 214 -29.97 -13.75 -24.95
CA LYS A 214 -30.91 -12.99 -24.12
C LYS A 214 -31.84 -13.94 -23.37
N GLY A 215 -31.82 -13.87 -22.05
CA GLY A 215 -32.67 -14.66 -21.16
C GLY A 215 -34.17 -14.47 -21.38
N SER A 216 -34.93 -15.53 -21.13
CA SER A 216 -36.39 -15.51 -21.09
C SER A 216 -36.88 -15.30 -19.65
N ASN A 217 -37.47 -14.13 -19.41
CA ASN A 217 -38.75 -13.85 -18.72
C ASN A 217 -39.24 -14.92 -17.70
N THR A 218 -39.72 -14.64 -16.49
CA THR A 218 -40.49 -13.49 -15.97
C THR A 218 -40.73 -13.72 -14.46
N THR A 219 -40.64 -12.65 -13.67
CA THR A 219 -41.38 -12.24 -12.44
C THR A 219 -41.91 -13.29 -11.41
N PRO A 220 -41.73 -13.07 -10.08
CA PRO A 220 -41.92 -14.09 -9.03
C PRO A 220 -43.33 -14.14 -8.41
N PRO A 221 -43.72 -15.28 -7.78
CA PRO A 221 -44.71 -15.28 -6.72
C PRO A 221 -44.27 -16.06 -5.44
N PRO A 222 -45.03 -15.94 -4.32
CA PRO A 222 -44.49 -15.91 -2.97
C PRO A 222 -44.58 -17.22 -2.19
N SER A 223 -43.94 -17.19 -1.01
CA SER A 223 -43.99 -18.11 0.12
C SER A 223 -45.10 -19.17 0.14
N THR A 224 -44.72 -20.42 0.41
CA THR A 224 -45.35 -21.28 1.42
C THR A 224 -44.56 -22.59 1.55
N GLY A 225 -44.30 -23.01 2.79
CA GLY A 225 -43.55 -24.24 3.08
C GLY A 225 -44.25 -25.46 2.52
N SER A 226 -43.50 -26.27 1.76
CA SER A 226 -43.94 -27.57 1.27
C SER A 226 -42.84 -28.59 1.58
N LYS A 227 -43.16 -29.56 2.44
CA LYS A 227 -42.29 -30.68 2.78
C LYS A 227 -42.12 -31.55 1.53
N GLY A 228 -40.90 -31.57 0.97
CA GLY A 228 -40.57 -32.41 -0.19
C GLY A 228 -40.64 -33.91 0.13
N LYS A 229 -41.63 -34.59 -0.44
CA LYS A 229 -41.76 -36.05 -0.49
C LYS A 229 -41.01 -36.55 -1.74
N ILE A 230 -40.09 -37.51 -1.58
CA ILE A 230 -39.38 -38.12 -2.71
C ILE A 230 -40.17 -39.35 -3.18
N THR A 231 -40.63 -39.33 -4.43
CA THR A 231 -41.13 -40.50 -5.15
C THR A 231 -40.03 -41.04 -6.06
N LYS A 232 -39.78 -42.35 -6.02
CA LYS A 232 -38.93 -43.05 -6.99
C LYS A 232 -39.82 -43.76 -8.00
N THR A 233 -39.66 -43.45 -9.29
CA THR A 233 -40.22 -44.22 -10.40
C THR A 233 -39.29 -45.37 -10.78
N PRO A 234 -39.79 -46.60 -11.00
CA PRO A 234 -38.99 -47.73 -11.45
C PRO A 234 -38.97 -47.83 -12.99
N GLY A 235 -37.84 -48.27 -13.55
CA GLY A 235 -37.80 -48.88 -14.88
C GLY A 235 -36.89 -48.16 -15.90
N GLY A 236 -35.86 -48.86 -16.35
CA GLY A 236 -35.01 -48.45 -17.47
C GLY A 236 -33.61 -49.05 -17.42
N SER A 237 -33.51 -50.37 -17.57
CA SER A 237 -32.27 -51.16 -17.57
C SER A 237 -31.45 -50.95 -18.84
N SER A 238 -30.13 -50.69 -18.72
CA SER A 238 -29.07 -51.23 -19.60
C SER A 238 -27.68 -50.71 -19.20
N GLY A 239 -26.76 -51.63 -18.89
CA GLY A 239 -25.34 -51.46 -19.25
C GLY A 239 -24.32 -51.22 -18.13
N SER A 240 -23.61 -52.30 -17.77
CA SER A 240 -22.30 -52.37 -17.08
C SER A 240 -22.25 -52.10 -15.57
N ASP A 241 -22.15 -53.21 -14.83
CA ASP A 241 -21.76 -53.28 -13.42
C ASP A 241 -20.34 -52.74 -13.19
N VAL A 242 -20.24 -51.47 -12.80
CA VAL A 242 -19.05 -50.95 -12.11
C VAL A 242 -19.42 -50.76 -10.64
N LYS A 243 -19.15 -51.79 -9.82
CA LYS A 243 -19.23 -51.68 -8.36
C LYS A 243 -18.27 -50.59 -7.87
N PRO A 244 -18.73 -49.46 -7.30
CA PRO A 244 -17.83 -48.60 -6.56
C PRO A 244 -17.50 -49.28 -5.23
N LYS A 245 -16.21 -49.57 -5.05
CA LYS A 245 -15.59 -50.04 -3.81
C LYS A 245 -16.10 -49.19 -2.64
N SER A 246 -16.73 -49.83 -1.66
CA SER A 246 -17.23 -49.18 -0.44
C SER A 246 -16.09 -48.53 0.33
N SER A 247 -15.88 -47.23 0.18
CA SER A 247 -15.01 -46.46 1.07
C SER A 247 -15.77 -46.19 2.38
N ILE A 248 -15.70 -47.16 3.29
CA ILE A 248 -16.09 -46.97 4.69
C ILE A 248 -15.13 -45.92 5.28
N LYS A 249 -15.60 -44.68 5.44
CA LYS A 249 -14.89 -43.65 6.21
C LYS A 249 -15.09 -43.95 7.69
N THR A 250 -14.17 -44.66 8.31
CA THR A 250 -14.09 -44.68 9.77
C THR A 250 -13.62 -43.30 10.27
N PRO A 251 -14.26 -42.73 11.30
CA PRO A 251 -13.76 -41.51 11.92
C PRO A 251 -12.40 -41.79 12.61
N PRO A 252 -11.46 -40.83 12.64
CA PRO A 252 -10.17 -41.03 13.27
C PRO A 252 -10.34 -41.35 14.76
N ARG A 253 -9.72 -42.46 15.19
CA ARG A 253 -9.75 -42.95 16.56
C ARG A 253 -8.85 -42.05 17.41
N ASN A 254 -9.43 -41.24 18.29
CA ASN A 254 -8.68 -40.45 19.27
C ASN A 254 -8.00 -41.44 20.25
N THR A 255 -6.68 -41.58 20.17
CA THR A 255 -5.87 -42.48 21.01
C THR A 255 -5.34 -41.82 22.28
N SER A 256 -5.89 -40.67 22.67
CA SER A 256 -5.54 -40.04 23.95
C SER A 256 -6.41 -40.66 25.06
N PRO A 257 -5.84 -41.27 26.10
CA PRO A 257 -6.63 -41.67 27.26
C PRO A 257 -7.29 -40.43 27.90
N PRO A 258 -8.52 -40.55 28.42
CA PRO A 258 -9.21 -39.41 29.02
C PRO A 258 -8.43 -38.90 30.22
N LYS A 259 -8.23 -37.57 30.27
CA LYS A 259 -7.51 -36.89 31.35
C LYS A 259 -8.34 -37.01 32.63
N THR A 260 -7.98 -37.94 33.51
CA THR A 260 -8.58 -38.04 34.84
C THR A 260 -7.87 -37.05 35.77
N ARG A 261 -8.63 -36.20 36.46
CA ARG A 261 -8.08 -35.34 37.50
C ARG A 261 -7.83 -36.21 38.74
N VAL A 262 -6.59 -36.28 39.22
CA VAL A 262 -6.22 -37.07 40.41
C VAL A 262 -7.07 -36.56 41.59
N GLY A 263 -7.85 -37.48 42.20
CA GLY A 263 -8.68 -37.20 43.38
C GLY A 263 -10.20 -37.07 43.17
N GLY A 264 -10.73 -37.28 41.97
CA GLY A 264 -12.18 -37.22 41.71
C GLY A 264 -12.80 -38.57 41.35
N SER A 265 -13.65 -39.14 42.21
CA SER A 265 -14.43 -40.34 41.92
C SER A 265 -15.69 -40.03 41.08
N GLY A 266 -15.56 -40.04 39.76
CA GLY A 266 -16.70 -39.90 38.83
C GLY A 266 -17.13 -41.26 38.25
N LYS A 267 -18.32 -41.75 38.61
CA LYS A 267 -18.93 -42.96 38.02
C LYS A 267 -19.39 -42.69 36.58
N ILE A 268 -18.98 -43.55 35.65
CA ILE A 268 -19.45 -43.55 34.25
C ILE A 268 -20.72 -44.40 34.17
N THR A 269 -21.86 -43.81 33.83
CA THR A 269 -23.11 -44.54 33.54
C THR A 269 -23.31 -44.69 32.04
N LYS A 270 -23.63 -45.89 31.58
CA LYS A 270 -23.94 -46.19 30.19
C LYS A 270 -25.43 -45.89 29.97
N ARG A 271 -25.76 -44.89 29.13
CA ARG A 271 -27.15 -44.68 28.67
C ARG A 271 -27.61 -45.91 27.90
N ARG A 272 -28.73 -46.50 28.33
CA ARG A 272 -29.53 -47.45 27.53
C ARG A 272 -30.37 -46.66 26.53
#